data_AF-A0A077L678-F1
#
_entry.id   AF-A0A077L678-F1
#
_cell.length_a   1.000
_cell.length_b   1.000
_cell.length_c   1.000
_cell.angle_alpha   90.00
_cell.angle_beta   90.00
_cell.angle_gamma   90.00
#
_symmetry.space_group_name_H-M   'P 1'
#
loop_
_entity.id
_entity.type
_entity.pdbx_description
1 polymer ?
#
loop_
_entity_poly.entity_id
_entity_poly.type
_entity_poly.pdbx_seq_one_letter_code
_entity_poly.pdbx_strand_id
1 'polypeptide(L)'
;MINIDFEETKDGKQIIIYDGSKKGRKENQINIDFENPEGWNKESINKFLINLVKDSDENLDPVIVSENAKKEIQKNENTGKTISFIIELFNTFVSKYNQTK
;
A
#
# COMPACT_ATOMS: atom_id res chain seq x y z
N MET A 1 -0.30 -10.56 1.74
CA MET A 1 -0.21 -10.04 0.35
C MET A 1 -0.50 -8.54 0.33
N ILE A 2 0.46 -7.70 -0.07
CA ILE A 2 0.27 -6.23 -0.07
C ILE A 2 -0.55 -5.83 -1.30
N ASN A 3 -1.65 -5.12 -1.09
CA ASN A 3 -2.51 -4.55 -2.14
C ASN A 3 -2.47 -3.03 -2.06
N ILE A 4 -2.42 -2.37 -3.22
CA ILE A 4 -2.47 -0.91 -3.37
C ILE A 4 -3.64 -0.56 -4.28
N ASP A 5 -4.57 0.21 -3.75
CA ASP A 5 -5.76 0.72 -4.44
C ASP A 5 -5.77 2.25 -4.44
N PHE A 6 -6.63 2.81 -5.28
CA PHE A 6 -6.87 4.23 -5.41
C PHE A 6 -8.38 4.46 -5.53
N GLU A 7 -8.90 5.37 -4.72
CA GLU A 7 -10.29 5.77 -4.74
C GLU A 7 -10.41 7.29 -4.82
N GLU A 8 -11.33 7.76 -5.67
CA GLU A 8 -11.82 9.14 -5.63
C GLU A 8 -13.17 9.13 -4.93
N THR A 9 -13.24 9.80 -3.78
CA THR A 9 -14.46 9.98 -3.00
C THR A 9 -14.98 11.41 -3.17
N LYS A 10 -16.16 11.70 -2.61
CA LYS A 10 -16.67 13.09 -2.54
C LYS A 10 -15.78 14.01 -1.70
N ASP A 11 -15.05 13.41 -0.76
CA ASP A 11 -14.25 14.09 0.25
C ASP A 11 -12.77 14.20 -0.15
N GLY A 12 -12.40 13.66 -1.32
CA GLY A 12 -11.03 13.73 -1.82
C GLY A 12 -10.54 12.44 -2.46
N LYS A 13 -9.26 12.45 -2.82
CA LYS A 13 -8.55 11.30 -3.39
C LYS A 13 -7.87 10.54 -2.26
N GLN A 14 -7.85 9.21 -2.33
CA GLN A 14 -7.15 8.38 -1.36
C GLN A 14 -6.39 7.22 -2.00
N ILE A 15 -5.20 6.93 -1.47
CA ILE A 15 -4.48 5.67 -1.71
C ILE A 15 -4.78 4.75 -0.53
N ILE A 16 -5.14 3.50 -0.83
CA ILE A 16 -5.44 2.49 0.18
C ILE A 16 -4.44 1.36 0.04
N ILE A 17 -3.64 1.13 1.07
CA ILE A 17 -2.71 0.00 1.15
C ILE A 17 -3.30 -0.99 2.15
N TYR A 18 -3.43 -2.26 1.79
CA TYR A 18 -3.99 -3.26 2.70
C TYR A 18 -3.43 -4.67 2.49
N ASP A 19 -3.53 -5.52 3.52
CA ASP A 19 -3.29 -6.94 3.35
C ASP A 19 -4.52 -7.60 2.71
N GLY A 20 -4.34 -8.14 1.51
CA GLY A 20 -5.40 -8.77 0.73
C GLY A 20 -6.04 -9.97 1.44
N SER A 21 -5.32 -10.63 2.34
CA SER A 21 -5.87 -11.75 3.13
C SER A 21 -6.83 -11.29 4.25
N LYS A 22 -6.81 -10.00 4.60
CA LYS A 22 -7.55 -9.40 5.73
C LYS A 22 -8.38 -8.18 5.33
N LYS A 23 -8.81 -8.10 4.05
CA LYS A 23 -9.56 -6.95 3.54
C LYS A 23 -10.73 -6.58 4.47
N GLY A 24 -10.79 -5.32 4.89
CA GLY A 24 -11.82 -4.79 5.80
C GLY A 24 -11.40 -4.68 7.28
N ARG A 25 -10.23 -5.19 7.68
CA ARG A 25 -9.67 -4.96 9.03
C ARG A 25 -8.84 -3.68 9.06
N LYS A 26 -9.30 -2.67 9.80
CA LYS A 26 -8.64 -1.36 9.90
C LYS A 26 -7.19 -1.40 10.39
N GLU A 27 -6.81 -2.42 11.15
CA GLU A 27 -5.43 -2.60 11.63
C GLU A 27 -4.44 -3.08 10.56
N ASN A 28 -4.93 -3.57 9.43
CA ASN A 28 -4.15 -4.13 8.32
C ASN A 28 -4.27 -3.26 7.06
N GLN A 29 -4.52 -1.97 7.24
CA GLN A 29 -4.60 -1.01 6.16
C GLN A 29 -3.93 0.31 6.53
N ILE A 30 -3.42 1.00 5.52
CA ILE A 30 -2.96 2.38 5.57
C ILE A 30 -3.80 3.15 4.56
N ASN A 31 -4.45 4.21 5.01
CA ASN A 31 -5.16 5.13 4.13
C ASN A 31 -4.34 6.42 4.04
N ILE A 32 -4.07 6.85 2.82
CA ILE A 32 -3.35 8.09 2.53
C ILE A 32 -4.33 9.02 1.83
N ASP A 33 -4.84 9.98 2.59
CA ASP A 33 -5.60 11.10 2.06
C ASP A 33 -4.61 12.17 1.57
N PHE A 34 -4.82 12.69 0.36
CA PHE A 34 -3.96 13.74 -0.19
C PHE A 34 -4.18 15.10 0.47
N GLU A 35 -5.35 15.33 1.07
CA GLU A 35 -5.66 16.55 1.82
C GLU A 35 -5.14 16.46 3.26
N ASN A 36 -5.15 15.26 3.84
CA ASN A 36 -4.58 15.00 5.16
C ASN A 36 -3.74 13.69 5.20
N PRO A 37 -2.44 13.74 4.86
CA PRO A 37 -1.60 12.55 4.76
C PRO A 37 -1.10 12.03 6.12
N GLU A 38 -1.74 12.39 7.24
CA GLU A 38 -1.38 11.91 8.59
C GLU A 38 -1.34 10.38 8.70
N GLY A 39 -2.18 9.68 7.92
CA GLY A 39 -2.17 8.22 7.84
C GLY A 39 -0.88 7.64 7.25
N TRP A 40 -0.10 8.43 6.50
CA TRP A 40 1.17 8.04 5.90
C TRP A 40 2.36 8.50 6.75
N ASN A 41 2.78 7.65 7.69
CA ASN A 41 3.92 7.94 8.55
C ASN A 41 4.69 6.67 8.91
N LYS A 42 5.86 6.83 9.52
CA LYS A 42 6.74 5.70 9.87
C LYS A 42 6.05 4.69 10.80
N GLU A 43 5.22 5.16 11.74
CA GLU A 43 4.55 4.29 12.70
C GLU A 43 3.47 3.44 12.02
N SER A 44 2.62 4.05 11.18
CA SER A 44 1.56 3.34 10.45
C SER A 44 2.14 2.32 9.47
N ILE A 45 3.20 2.69 8.74
CA ILE A 45 3.93 1.79 7.83
C ILE A 45 4.52 0.61 8.60
N ASN A 46 5.25 0.87 9.69
CA ASN A 46 5.87 -0.21 10.47
C ASN A 46 4.82 -1.14 11.08
N LYS A 47 3.72 -0.60 11.62
CA LYS A 47 2.63 -1.41 12.17
C LYS A 47 2.01 -2.32 11.11
N PHE A 48 1.74 -1.78 9.93
CA PHE A 48 1.25 -2.57 8.80
C PHE A 48 2.21 -3.70 8.42
N LEU A 49 3.51 -3.39 8.28
CA LEU A 49 4.52 -4.38 7.91
C LEU A 49 4.68 -5.46 8.98
N ILE A 50 4.68 -5.11 10.26
CA ILE A 50 4.75 -6.07 11.38
C ILE A 50 3.54 -7.01 11.34
N ASN A 51 2.34 -6.47 11.17
CA ASN A 51 1.13 -7.30 11.08
C ASN A 51 1.17 -8.23 9.87
N LEU A 52 1.64 -7.72 8.72
CA LEU A 52 1.78 -8.49 7.50
C LEU A 52 2.76 -9.67 7.67
N VAL A 53 3.92 -9.44 8.28
CA VAL A 53 4.95 -10.50 8.44
C VAL A 53 4.62 -11.47 9.57
N LYS A 54 3.96 -10.99 10.64
CA LYS A 54 3.51 -11.84 11.75
C LYS A 54 2.58 -12.97 11.28
N ASP A 55 1.73 -12.66 10.30
CA ASP A 55 0.77 -13.60 9.74
C ASP A 55 1.34 -14.37 8.54
N SER A 56 2.62 -14.16 8.19
CA SER A 56 3.28 -14.75 7.02
C SER A 56 4.28 -15.84 7.41
N ASP A 57 3.83 -17.09 7.34
CA ASP A 57 4.69 -18.26 7.56
C ASP A 57 5.69 -18.50 6.40
N GLU A 58 5.44 -17.92 5.22
CA GLU A 58 6.22 -18.14 3.99
C GLU A 58 6.82 -16.83 3.41
N ASN A 59 7.26 -16.86 2.15
CA ASN A 59 7.60 -15.67 1.39
C ASN A 59 6.35 -14.79 1.20
N LEU A 60 6.56 -13.48 1.11
CA LEU A 60 5.51 -12.55 0.76
C LEU A 60 5.25 -12.56 -0.75
N ASP A 61 3.98 -12.58 -1.12
CA ASP A 61 3.56 -12.40 -2.51
C ASP A 61 3.97 -11.03 -3.07
N PRO A 62 4.13 -10.91 -4.40
CA PRO A 62 4.30 -9.63 -5.07
C PRO A 62 3.19 -8.63 -4.74
N VAL A 63 3.52 -7.34 -4.79
CA VAL A 63 2.55 -6.26 -4.59
C VAL A 63 1.50 -6.30 -5.70
N ILE A 64 0.22 -6.30 -5.31
CA ILE A 64 -0.91 -6.21 -6.24
C ILE A 64 -1.39 -4.77 -6.32
N VAL A 65 -1.56 -4.26 -7.54
CA VAL A 65 -2.03 -2.91 -7.83
C VAL A 65 -3.39 -2.97 -8.52
N SER A 66 -4.37 -2.23 -7.99
CA SER A 66 -5.72 -2.19 -8.57
C SER A 66 -5.75 -1.50 -9.94
N GLU A 67 -6.82 -1.74 -10.71
CA GLU A 67 -7.02 -1.06 -12.00
C GLU A 67 -7.18 0.46 -11.86
N ASN A 68 -7.77 0.93 -10.75
CA ASN A 68 -7.91 2.37 -10.51
C ASN A 68 -6.54 3.01 -10.24
N ALA A 69 -5.70 2.36 -9.43
CA ALA A 69 -4.34 2.83 -9.17
C ALA A 69 -3.50 2.82 -10.46
N LYS A 70 -3.60 1.78 -11.30
CA LYS A 70 -2.93 1.72 -12.62
C LYS A 70 -3.34 2.87 -13.53
N LYS A 71 -4.65 3.19 -13.61
CA LYS A 71 -5.14 4.32 -14.40
C LYS A 71 -4.57 5.65 -13.90
N GLU A 72 -4.49 5.85 -12.59
CA GLU A 72 -3.95 7.09 -12.03
C GLU A 72 -2.44 7.24 -12.27
N ILE A 73 -1.68 6.14 -12.22
CA ILE A 73 -0.26 6.11 -12.59
C ILE A 73 -0.07 6.58 -14.04
N GLN A 74 -0.91 6.10 -14.96
CA GLN A 74 -0.81 6.45 -16.39
C GLN A 74 -1.04 7.94 -16.66
N LYS A 75 -1.81 8.65 -15.82
CA LYS A 75 -2.00 10.10 -15.94
C LYS A 75 -0.70 10.89 -15.68
N ASN A 76 0.28 10.29 -15.01
CA ASN A 76 1.61 10.87 -14.72
C ASN A 76 1.58 12.23 -13.98
N GLU A 77 0.51 12.48 -13.24
CA GLU A 77 0.37 13.61 -12.33
C GLU A 77 1.05 13.32 -10.99
N ASN A 78 1.06 14.29 -10.07
CA ASN A 78 1.64 14.11 -8.73
C ASN A 78 1.07 12.89 -7.99
N THR A 79 -0.23 12.64 -8.12
CA THR A 79 -0.92 11.45 -7.59
C THR A 79 -0.30 10.17 -8.16
N GLY A 80 -0.19 10.07 -9.48
CA GLY A 80 0.38 8.90 -10.16
C GLY A 80 1.86 8.64 -9.81
N LYS A 81 2.64 9.71 -9.65
CA LYS A 81 4.04 9.63 -9.19
C LYS A 81 4.13 9.14 -7.74
N THR A 82 3.23 9.60 -6.88
CA THR A 82 3.15 9.17 -5.47
C THR A 82 2.79 7.69 -5.37
N ILE A 83 1.78 7.25 -6.13
CA ILE A 83 1.40 5.83 -6.19
C ILE A 83 2.59 4.98 -6.69
N SER A 84 3.29 5.43 -7.74
CA SER A 84 4.47 4.73 -8.28
C SER A 84 5.58 4.58 -7.22
N PHE A 85 5.86 5.64 -6.46
CA PHE A 85 6.84 5.60 -5.36
C PHE A 85 6.44 4.58 -4.28
N ILE A 86 5.17 4.56 -3.89
CA ILE A 86 4.66 3.62 -2.87
C ILE A 86 4.78 2.16 -3.36
N ILE A 87 4.46 1.91 -4.63
CA ILE A 87 4.63 0.59 -5.25
C ILE A 87 6.10 0.15 -5.20
N GLU A 88 7.04 1.03 -5.57
CA GLU A 88 8.47 0.72 -5.52
C GLU A 88 8.95 0.43 -4.10
N LEU A 89 8.49 1.21 -3.12
CA LEU A 89 8.80 1.01 -1.70
C LEU A 89 8.38 -0.38 -1.23
N PHE A 90 7.14 -0.79 -1.49
CA PHE A 90 6.66 -2.11 -1.05
C PHE A 90 7.23 -3.27 -1.86
N ASN A 91 7.49 -3.09 -3.16
CA ASN A 91 8.19 -4.11 -3.96
C ASN A 91 9.62 -4.31 -3.45
N THR A 92 10.31 -3.23 -3.10
CA THR A 92 11.66 -3.30 -2.51
C THR A 92 11.62 -4.03 -1.17
N PHE A 93 10.61 -3.75 -0.33
CA PHE A 93 10.41 -4.45 0.92
C PHE A 93 10.19 -5.95 0.71
N VAL A 94 9.23 -6.35 -0.14
CA VAL A 94 8.92 -7.76 -0.43
C VAL A 94 10.16 -8.49 -0.95
N SER A 95 10.88 -7.88 -1.90
CA SER A 95 12.11 -8.44 -2.45
C SER A 95 13.18 -8.67 -1.37
N LYS A 96 13.43 -7.66 -0.52
CA LYS A 96 14.42 -7.79 0.56
C LYS A 96 14.00 -8.80 1.63
N TYR A 97 12.72 -8.82 2.00
CA TYR A 97 12.20 -9.77 2.99
C TYR A 97 12.37 -11.20 2.50
N ASN A 98 11.96 -11.50 1.26
CA ASN A 98 12.07 -12.84 0.68
C ASN A 98 13.52 -13.29 0.43
N GLN A 99 14.48 -12.37 0.32
CA GLN A 99 15.91 -12.70 0.20
C GLN A 99 16.60 -12.95 1.53
N THR A 100 16.04 -12.44 2.63
CA THR A 100 16.66 -12.51 3.97
C THR A 100 16.05 -13.58 4.87
N LYS A 101 14.99 -14.24 4.39
CA LYS A 101 14.35 -15.41 5.01
C LYS A 101 14.99 -16.71 4.52
#